data_AF-F2L4Y0-F1
#
_entry.id   AF-F2L4Y0-F1
#
_cell.length_a   1.000
_cell.length_b   1.000
_cell.length_c   1.000
_cell.angle_alpha   90.00
_cell.angle_beta   90.00
_cell.angle_gamma   90.00
#
_symmetry.space_group_name_H-M   'P 1'
#
loop_
_entity.id
_entity.type
_entity.pdbx_description
1 polymer ?
#
loop_
_entity_poly.entity_id
_entity_poly.type
_entity_poly.pdbx_seq_one_letter_code
_entity_poly.pdbx_strand_id
1 'polypeptide(L)'
;MNRRTAYGLALGILSVAVALAVAWMPIGPLLSDEPLPAPPNLLIINGIIQPGNGFLWYYLWKATVTLVIVFFAALIASFFVEAGPGVRSFFAVISFAIAALHYANLLAMTNSIKIYPLFYIINININGNLINQYYLDIGQLFIIYGVYNILRLFKK
;
A
#
# COMPACT_ATOMS: atom_id res chain seq x y z
N MET A 1 8.72 -4.58 26.97
CA MET A 1 7.65 -4.56 25.95
C MET A 1 6.52 -5.48 26.41
N ASN A 2 5.26 -5.04 26.41
CA ASN A 2 4.13 -5.88 26.83
C ASN A 2 3.94 -7.05 25.84
N ARG A 3 3.67 -8.27 26.34
CA ARG A 3 3.39 -9.47 25.54
C ARG A 3 2.31 -9.23 24.48
N ARG A 4 1.27 -8.46 24.80
CA ARG A 4 0.20 -8.11 23.84
C ARG A 4 0.73 -7.27 22.66
N THR A 5 1.61 -6.31 22.93
CA THR A 5 2.29 -5.51 21.90
C THR A 5 3.17 -6.38 21.01
N ALA A 6 3.93 -7.32 21.60
CA ALA A 6 4.75 -8.24 20.84
C ALA A 6 3.92 -9.08 19.85
N TYR A 7 2.75 -9.58 20.29
CA TYR A 7 1.84 -10.32 19.41
C TYR A 7 1.29 -9.48 18.27
N GLY A 8 0.86 -8.24 18.54
CA GLY A 8 0.36 -7.36 17.49
C GLY A 8 1.43 -7.01 16.45
N LEU A 9 2.67 -6.75 16.89
CA LEU A 9 3.81 -6.56 15.98
C LEU A 9 4.06 -7.80 15.12
N ALA A 10 4.14 -8.98 15.74
CA ALA A 10 4.40 -10.23 15.03
C ALA A 10 3.31 -10.54 14.00
N LEU A 11 2.03 -10.36 14.36
CA LEU A 11 0.91 -10.53 13.44
C LEU A 11 0.96 -9.53 12.28
N GLY A 12 1.28 -8.26 12.57
CA GLY A 12 1.43 -7.23 11.54
C GLY A 12 2.53 -7.58 10.54
N ILE A 13 3.69 -8.00 11.03
CA ILE A 13 4.83 -8.44 10.19
C ILE A 13 4.44 -9.67 9.37
N LEU A 14 3.76 -10.64 9.97
CA LEU A 14 3.29 -11.84 9.26
C LEU A 14 2.30 -11.47 8.14
N SER A 15 1.34 -10.58 8.39
CA SER A 15 0.43 -10.08 7.36
C SER A 15 1.15 -9.41 6.20
N VAL A 16 2.20 -8.63 6.49
CA VAL A 16 3.06 -8.02 5.46
C VAL A 16 3.80 -9.08 4.65
N ALA A 17 4.40 -10.06 5.30
CA ALA A 17 5.11 -11.15 4.62
C ALA A 17 4.16 -11.96 3.71
N VAL A 18 2.95 -12.27 4.19
CA VAL A 18 1.93 -12.98 3.39
C VAL A 18 1.48 -12.13 2.20
N ALA A 19 1.22 -10.83 2.39
CA ALA A 19 0.81 -9.95 1.29
C ALA A 19 1.90 -9.84 0.20
N LEU A 20 3.18 -9.76 0.60
CA LEU A 20 4.29 -9.79 -0.34
C LEU A 20 4.37 -11.13 -1.08
N ALA A 21 4.23 -12.26 -0.39
CA ALA A 21 4.22 -13.57 -1.05
C ALA A 21 3.08 -13.68 -2.07
N VAL A 22 1.86 -13.33 -1.68
CA VAL A 22 0.66 -13.38 -2.53
C VAL A 22 0.77 -12.45 -3.74
N ALA A 23 1.39 -11.29 -3.58
CA ALA A 23 1.59 -10.35 -4.67
C ALA A 23 2.44 -10.96 -5.81
N TRP A 24 3.44 -11.78 -5.49
CA TRP A 24 4.29 -12.46 -6.47
C TRP A 24 3.76 -13.82 -6.91
N MET A 25 2.75 -14.37 -6.24
CA MET A 25 2.11 -15.61 -6.67
C MET A 25 1.21 -15.37 -7.89
N PRO A 26 1.23 -16.28 -8.88
CA PRO A 26 0.25 -16.31 -9.94
C PRO A 26 -1.05 -16.87 -9.37
N ILE A 27 -1.82 -16.03 -8.66
CA ILE A 27 -3.15 -16.39 -8.13
C ILE A 27 -4.23 -16.36 -9.20
N GLY A 28 -3.89 -15.94 -10.43
CA GLY A 28 -4.82 -15.87 -11.56
C GLY A 28 -5.58 -17.17 -11.81
N PRO A 29 -4.90 -18.32 -11.91
CA PRO A 29 -5.54 -19.64 -12.06
C PRO A 29 -6.45 -20.05 -10.89
N LEU A 30 -6.43 -19.36 -9.76
CA LEU A 30 -7.33 -19.62 -8.63
C LEU A 30 -8.59 -18.74 -8.68
N LEU A 31 -8.57 -17.65 -9.46
CA LEU A 31 -9.66 -16.67 -9.56
C LEU A 31 -10.47 -16.82 -10.83
N SER A 32 -9.85 -17.31 -11.90
CA SER A 32 -10.51 -17.50 -13.20
C SER A 32 -9.78 -18.55 -14.02
N ASP A 33 -10.54 -19.36 -14.75
CA ASP A 33 -10.02 -20.27 -15.78
C ASP A 33 -9.59 -19.51 -17.06
N GLU A 34 -9.95 -18.23 -17.18
CA GLU A 34 -9.56 -17.39 -18.31
C GLU A 34 -8.10 -16.93 -18.17
N PRO A 35 -7.33 -16.90 -19.27
CA PRO A 35 -5.99 -16.34 -19.27
C PRO A 35 -6.04 -14.86 -18.86
N LEU A 36 -5.58 -14.55 -17.66
CA LEU A 36 -5.43 -13.16 -17.25
C LEU A 36 -4.42 -12.47 -18.18
N PRO A 37 -4.76 -11.27 -18.70
CA PRO A 37 -3.83 -10.53 -19.53
C PRO A 37 -2.53 -10.28 -18.75
N ALA A 38 -1.41 -10.37 -19.46
CA ALA A 38 -0.11 -10.08 -18.88
C ALA A 38 -0.14 -8.69 -18.21
N PRO A 39 0.51 -8.52 -17.04
CA PRO A 39 0.53 -7.23 -16.38
C PRO A 39 1.02 -6.15 -17.35
N PRO A 40 0.46 -4.92 -17.31
CA PRO A 40 0.89 -3.86 -18.21
C PRO A 40 2.33 -3.48 -17.88
N ASN A 41 3.25 -3.73 -18.82
CA ASN A 41 4.65 -3.29 -18.70
C ASN A 41 4.77 -1.80 -19.08
N LEU A 42 4.12 -0.92 -18.33
CA LEU A 42 4.06 0.51 -18.63
C LEU A 42 4.64 1.33 -17.48
N LEU A 43 5.39 2.37 -17.82
CA LEU A 43 5.92 3.38 -16.90
C LEU A 43 5.59 4.77 -17.42
N ILE A 44 5.63 5.76 -16.52
CA ILE A 44 5.45 7.17 -16.85
C ILE A 44 6.79 7.88 -16.66
N ILE A 45 7.45 8.22 -17.77
CA ILE A 45 8.77 8.84 -17.78
C ILE A 45 8.67 10.20 -18.46
N ASN A 46 8.98 11.27 -17.72
CA ASN A 46 8.85 12.65 -18.16
C ASN A 46 7.44 12.94 -18.73
N GLY A 47 6.42 12.36 -18.10
CA GLY A 47 5.02 12.41 -18.48
C GLY A 47 4.61 11.49 -19.62
N ILE A 48 5.52 10.80 -20.28
CA ILE A 48 5.19 9.93 -21.41
C ILE A 48 4.94 8.51 -20.91
N ILE A 49 3.83 7.91 -21.34
CA ILE A 49 3.54 6.49 -21.11
C ILE A 49 4.38 5.69 -22.09
N GLN A 50 5.30 4.86 -21.58
CA GLN A 50 6.18 4.05 -22.41
C GLN A 50 6.37 2.65 -21.82
N PRO A 51 6.78 1.67 -22.64
CA PRO A 51 7.15 0.34 -22.15
C PRO A 51 8.22 0.42 -21.06
N GLY A 52 8.03 -0.34 -19.98
CA GLY A 52 8.94 -0.42 -18.85
C GLY A 52 9.98 -1.53 -18.97
N ASN A 53 10.95 -1.53 -18.05
CA ASN A 53 11.93 -2.60 -17.90
C ASN A 53 11.51 -3.66 -16.86
N GLY A 54 10.21 -3.81 -16.59
CA GLY A 54 9.71 -4.84 -15.67
C GLY A 54 8.42 -4.48 -14.95
N PHE A 55 7.94 -5.43 -14.14
CA PHE A 55 6.62 -5.39 -13.49
C PHE A 55 6.70 -5.03 -12.00
N LEU A 56 7.82 -4.47 -11.53
CA LEU A 56 8.06 -4.23 -10.11
C LEU A 56 6.95 -3.36 -9.48
N TRP A 57 6.58 -2.26 -10.14
CA TRP A 57 5.50 -1.39 -9.67
C TRP A 57 4.19 -2.16 -9.53
N TYR A 58 3.86 -3.03 -10.49
CA TYR A 58 2.63 -3.81 -10.49
C TYR A 58 2.57 -4.76 -9.30
N TYR A 59 3.66 -5.43 -8.96
CA TYR A 59 3.73 -6.31 -7.78
C TYR A 59 3.69 -5.54 -6.46
N LEU A 60 4.35 -4.38 -6.37
CA LEU A 60 4.26 -3.50 -5.21
C LEU A 60 2.84 -2.95 -5.02
N TRP A 61 2.17 -2.59 -6.12
CA TRP A 61 0.77 -2.18 -6.13
C TRP A 61 -0.14 -3.31 -5.63
N LYS A 62 0.03 -4.54 -6.14
CA LYS A 62 -0.71 -5.72 -5.65
C LYS A 62 -0.56 -5.89 -4.14
N ALA A 63 0.69 -5.87 -3.64
CA ALA A 63 0.95 -6.01 -2.21
C ALA A 63 0.28 -4.91 -1.38
N THR A 64 0.34 -3.66 -1.88
CA THR A 64 -0.32 -2.50 -1.27
C THR A 64 -1.83 -2.73 -1.19
N VAL A 65 -2.48 -3.12 -2.29
CA VAL A 65 -3.92 -3.38 -2.33
C VAL A 65 -4.32 -4.51 -1.38
N THR A 66 -3.56 -5.61 -1.37
CA THR A 66 -3.81 -6.73 -0.44
C THR A 66 -3.75 -6.27 1.01
N LEU A 67 -2.75 -5.48 1.39
CA LEU A 67 -2.65 -4.95 2.76
C LEU A 67 -3.75 -3.96 3.09
N VAL A 68 -4.19 -3.12 2.14
CA VAL A 68 -5.33 -2.22 2.33
C VAL A 68 -6.61 -3.02 2.61
N ILE A 69 -6.84 -4.11 1.87
CA ILE A 69 -7.99 -5.00 2.11
C ILE A 69 -7.91 -5.64 3.50
N VAL A 70 -6.75 -6.21 3.86
CA VAL A 70 -6.51 -6.80 5.19
C VAL A 70 -6.71 -5.76 6.30
N PHE A 71 -6.22 -4.53 6.09
CA PHE A 71 -6.39 -3.43 7.02
C PHE A 71 -7.86 -3.10 7.24
N PHE A 72 -8.66 -2.96 6.18
CA PHE A 72 -10.09 -2.66 6.31
C PHE A 72 -10.86 -3.80 6.98
N ALA A 73 -10.54 -5.05 6.64
CA ALA A 73 -11.13 -6.21 7.31
C ALA A 73 -10.83 -6.20 8.82
N ALA A 74 -9.57 -5.93 9.21
CA ALA A 74 -9.17 -5.81 10.60
C ALA A 74 -9.79 -4.59 11.29
N LEU A 75 -9.94 -3.46 10.57
CA LEU A 75 -10.57 -2.25 11.08
C LEU A 75 -12.03 -2.50 11.44
N ILE A 76 -12.78 -3.16 10.56
CA ILE A 76 -14.17 -3.55 10.84
C ILE A 76 -14.23 -4.50 12.03
N ALA A 77 -13.36 -5.51 12.09
CA ALA A 77 -13.29 -6.42 13.23
C ALA A 77 -12.97 -5.70 14.55
N SER A 78 -12.18 -4.63 14.49
CA SER A 78 -11.81 -3.84 15.66
C SER A 78 -12.98 -3.08 16.30
N PHE A 79 -14.10 -2.87 15.59
CA PHE A 79 -15.30 -2.28 16.21
C PHE A 79 -15.96 -3.18 17.25
N PHE A 80 -15.67 -4.48 17.22
CA PHE A 80 -16.24 -5.47 18.13
C PHE A 80 -15.32 -5.80 19.31
N VAL A 81 -14.12 -5.20 19.37
CA VAL A 81 -13.12 -5.47 20.42
C VAL A 81 -12.48 -4.20 20.92
N GLU A 82 -12.07 -4.17 22.18
CA GLU A 82 -11.31 -3.04 22.71
C GLU A 82 -9.96 -2.92 21.98
N ALA A 83 -9.63 -1.72 21.50
CA ALA A 83 -8.36 -1.42 20.85
C ALA A 83 -7.21 -1.36 21.88
N GLY A 84 -6.86 -2.52 22.42
CA GLY A 84 -5.75 -2.70 23.34
C GLY A 84 -4.37 -2.64 22.66
N PRO A 85 -3.28 -2.84 23.43
CA PRO A 85 -1.92 -2.68 22.92
C PRO A 85 -1.56 -3.57 21.73
N GLY A 86 -2.13 -4.78 21.65
CA GLY A 86 -1.91 -5.68 20.51
C GLY A 86 -2.50 -5.11 19.22
N VAL A 87 -3.79 -4.79 19.23
CA VAL A 87 -4.52 -4.23 18.08
C VAL A 87 -3.85 -2.94 17.57
N ARG A 88 -3.47 -2.04 18.47
CA ARG A 88 -2.79 -0.78 18.08
C ARG A 88 -1.43 -1.03 17.43
N SER A 89 -0.62 -1.92 18.00
CA SER A 89 0.69 -2.24 17.42
C SER A 89 0.58 -2.92 16.05
N PHE A 90 -0.42 -3.78 15.86
CA PHE A 90 -0.75 -4.39 14.57
C PHE A 90 -1.11 -3.33 13.52
N PHE A 91 -2.05 -2.42 13.86
CA PHE A 91 -2.45 -1.36 12.94
C PHE A 91 -1.31 -0.39 12.61
N ALA A 92 -0.43 -0.09 13.58
CA ALA A 92 0.75 0.72 13.32
C ALA A 92 1.65 0.08 12.26
N VAL A 93 2.00 -1.20 12.44
CA VAL A 93 2.87 -1.94 11.48
C VAL A 93 2.25 -1.97 10.09
N ILE A 94 1.00 -2.41 9.98
CA ILE A 94 0.35 -2.53 8.67
C ILE A 94 0.22 -1.18 7.98
N SER A 95 -0.08 -0.11 8.73
CA SER A 95 -0.23 1.22 8.16
C SER A 95 1.10 1.74 7.58
N PHE A 96 2.21 1.59 8.32
CA PHE A 96 3.52 1.96 7.79
C PHE A 96 3.95 1.08 6.61
N ALA A 97 3.63 -0.21 6.63
CA ALA A 97 3.91 -1.10 5.51
C ALA A 97 3.13 -0.71 4.24
N ILE A 98 1.83 -0.38 4.37
CA ILE A 98 1.01 0.13 3.27
C ILE A 98 1.62 1.41 2.71
N ALA A 99 1.97 2.37 3.57
CA ALA A 99 2.57 3.62 3.13
C ALA A 99 3.91 3.40 2.41
N ALA A 100 4.80 2.56 2.97
CA ALA A 100 6.09 2.26 2.38
C ALA A 100 5.94 1.61 0.99
N LEU A 101 5.06 0.62 0.86
CA LEU A 101 4.80 -0.05 -0.42
C LEU A 101 4.09 0.87 -1.43
N HIS A 102 3.19 1.74 -0.96
CA HIS A 102 2.54 2.74 -1.80
C HIS A 102 3.57 3.68 -2.45
N TYR A 103 4.49 4.24 -1.66
CA TYR A 103 5.54 5.11 -2.21
C TYR A 103 6.57 4.35 -3.03
N ALA A 104 6.95 3.13 -2.63
CA ALA A 104 7.83 2.29 -3.43
C ALA A 104 7.22 1.96 -4.80
N ASN A 105 5.91 1.68 -4.85
CA ASN A 105 5.17 1.50 -6.09
C ASN A 105 5.22 2.78 -6.97
N LEU A 106 4.91 3.95 -6.39
CA LEU A 106 4.95 5.22 -7.12
C LEU A 106 6.34 5.50 -7.70
N LEU A 107 7.40 5.29 -6.91
CA LEU A 107 8.79 5.42 -7.34
C LEU A 107 9.16 4.45 -8.47
N ALA A 108 8.63 3.24 -8.43
CA ALA A 108 8.86 2.24 -9.47
C ALA A 108 8.04 2.50 -10.75
N MET A 109 6.92 3.24 -10.65
CA MET A 109 6.00 3.50 -11.75
C MET A 109 6.30 4.79 -12.52
N THR A 110 6.68 5.86 -11.81
CA THR A 110 6.76 7.20 -12.40
C THR A 110 7.87 8.07 -11.80
N ASN A 111 8.54 8.84 -12.66
CA ASN A 111 9.43 9.93 -12.23
C ASN A 111 8.76 11.32 -12.33
N SER A 112 7.50 11.36 -12.78
CA SER A 112 6.75 12.59 -13.11
C SER A 112 5.68 12.86 -12.06
N ILE A 113 6.08 12.76 -10.80
CA ILE A 113 5.20 12.90 -9.63
C ILE A 113 5.58 14.12 -8.80
N LYS A 114 4.56 14.83 -8.31
CA LYS A 114 4.69 15.90 -7.32
C LYS A 114 3.84 15.56 -6.11
N ILE A 115 4.45 15.50 -4.93
CA ILE A 115 3.77 15.15 -3.68
C ILE A 115 3.46 16.42 -2.90
N TYR A 116 2.20 16.57 -2.50
CA TYR A 116 1.69 17.66 -1.66
C TYR A 116 1.05 17.06 -0.39
N PRO A 117 0.71 17.88 0.62
CA PRO A 117 -0.07 17.40 1.75
C PRO A 117 -1.42 16.81 1.30
N LEU A 118 -1.64 15.53 1.59
CA LEU A 118 -2.83 14.72 1.28
C LEU A 118 -3.13 14.42 -0.19
N PHE A 119 -2.39 14.99 -1.15
CA PHE A 119 -2.58 14.67 -2.56
C PHE A 119 -1.26 14.64 -3.32
N TYR A 120 -1.23 13.90 -4.41
CA TYR A 120 -0.13 13.93 -5.37
C TYR A 120 -0.64 14.12 -6.78
N ILE A 121 0.23 14.66 -7.63
CA ILE A 121 -0.05 14.91 -9.03
C ILE A 121 0.90 14.07 -9.85
N ILE A 122 0.35 13.30 -10.79
CA ILE A 122 1.13 12.68 -11.86
C ILE A 122 0.89 13.47 -13.12
N ASN A 123 1.97 14.01 -13.71
CA ASN A 123 1.90 14.70 -14.98
C ASN A 123 1.94 13.67 -16.11
N ILE A 124 0.99 13.71 -17.05
CA ILE A 124 0.97 12.84 -18.23
C ILE A 124 0.87 13.70 -19.49
N ASN A 125 1.75 13.47 -20.45
CA ASN A 125 1.72 14.07 -21.77
C ASN A 125 0.85 13.19 -22.69
N ILE A 126 -0.30 13.71 -23.08
CA ILE A 126 -1.19 13.08 -24.05
C ILE A 126 -1.19 13.95 -25.31
N ASN A 127 -0.61 13.42 -26.40
CA ASN A 127 -0.55 14.08 -27.71
C ASN A 127 0.01 15.52 -27.68
N GLY A 128 1.06 15.75 -26.88
CA GLY A 128 1.71 17.06 -26.75
C GLY A 128 1.10 17.96 -25.67
N ASN A 129 -0.03 17.57 -25.08
CA ASN A 129 -0.67 18.31 -23.99
C ASN A 129 -0.34 17.68 -22.63
N LEU A 130 0.20 18.50 -21.72
CA LEU A 130 0.46 18.07 -20.35
C LEU A 130 -0.83 18.11 -19.53
N ILE A 131 -1.27 16.95 -19.06
CA ILE A 131 -2.45 16.76 -18.23
C ILE A 131 -1.99 16.40 -16.81
N ASN A 132 -2.59 17.06 -15.82
CA ASN A 132 -2.33 16.79 -14.41
C ASN A 132 -3.38 15.82 -13.88
N GLN A 133 -2.97 14.62 -13.50
CA GLN A 133 -3.83 13.66 -12.82
C GLN A 133 -3.65 13.81 -11.31
N TYR A 134 -4.75 14.12 -10.63
CA TYR A 134 -4.76 14.37 -9.19
C TYR A 134 -5.22 13.12 -8.45
N TYR A 135 -4.50 12.77 -7.39
CA TYR A 135 -4.77 11.61 -6.58
C TYR A 135 -4.73 11.97 -5.10
N LEU A 136 -5.59 11.32 -4.31
CA LEU A 136 -5.48 11.33 -2.87
C LEU A 136 -4.24 10.53 -2.45
N ASP A 137 -3.39 11.10 -1.61
CA ASP A 137 -2.22 10.43 -1.06
C ASP A 137 -2.64 9.56 0.14
N ILE A 138 -3.05 8.32 -0.18
CA ILE A 138 -3.38 7.32 0.83
C ILE A 138 -2.18 6.98 1.72
N GLY A 139 -0.95 7.11 1.22
CA GLY A 139 0.27 6.86 1.98
C GLY A 139 0.36 7.77 3.21
N GLN A 140 0.08 9.06 3.03
CA GLN A 140 0.04 10.02 4.15
C GLN A 140 -1.05 9.70 5.16
N LEU A 141 -2.24 9.28 4.69
CA LEU A 141 -3.33 8.89 5.59
C LEU A 141 -2.93 7.70 6.48
N PHE A 142 -2.27 6.70 5.90
CA PHE A 142 -1.75 5.56 6.66
C PHE A 142 -0.59 5.94 7.59
N ILE A 143 0.30 6.85 7.19
CA ILE A 143 1.34 7.38 8.09
C ILE A 143 0.70 8.03 9.31
N ILE A 144 -0.27 8.93 9.10
CA ILE A 144 -0.99 9.62 10.19
C ILE A 144 -1.66 8.59 11.12
N TYR A 145 -2.34 7.60 10.56
CA TYR A 145 -3.00 6.55 11.34
C TYR A 145 -2.01 5.64 12.09
N GLY A 146 -0.87 5.33 11.49
CA GLY A 146 0.21 4.58 12.13
C GLY A 146 0.79 5.32 13.32
N VAL A 147 1.10 6.62 13.15
CA VAL A 147 1.58 7.50 14.23
C VAL A 147 0.53 7.61 15.34
N TYR A 148 -0.75 7.79 15.00
CA TYR A 148 -1.84 7.83 15.97
C TYR A 148 -1.85 6.58 16.86
N ASN A 149 -1.72 5.40 16.26
CA ASN A 149 -1.70 4.14 17.00
C ASN A 149 -0.46 4.01 17.91
N ILE A 150 0.71 4.45 17.44
CA ILE A 150 1.92 4.52 18.26
C ILE A 150 1.71 5.45 19.46
N LEU A 151 1.22 6.67 19.25
CA LEU A 151 1.00 7.63 20.33
C LEU A 151 0.02 7.09 21.37
N ARG A 152 -1.04 6.41 20.93
CA ARG A 152 -2.01 5.76 21.82
C ARG A 152 -1.46 4.54 22.56
N LEU A 153 -0.38 3.91 22.10
CA LEU A 153 0.31 2.86 22.87
C LEU A 153 1.03 3.42 24.10
N PHE A 154 1.48 4.68 24.04
CA PHE A 154 2.26 5.31 25.11
C PHE A 154 1.42 6.16 26.06
N LYS A 155 0.19 6.55 25.66
CA LYS A 155 -0.78 7.17 26.57
C LYS A 155 -1.38 6.08 27.47
N LYS A 156 -0.94 6.06 28.73
CA LYS A 156 -1.51 5.24 29.81
C LYS A 156 -2.90 5.73 30.16
#